data_AF-A0A2M7R171-F1
#
_entry.id   AF-A0A2M7R171-F1
#
_cell.length_a   1.000
_cell.length_b   1.000
_cell.length_c   1.000
_cell.angle_alpha   90.00
_cell.angle_beta   90.00
_cell.angle_gamma   90.00
#
_symmetry.space_group_name_H-M   'P 1'
#
loop_
_entity.id
_entity.type
_entity.pdbx_description
1 polymer ?
#
loop_
_entity_poly.entity_id
_entity_poly.type
_entity_poly.pdbx_seq_one_letter_code
_entity_poly.pdbx_strand_id
1 'polypeptide(L)' 'MPAYPTMAKKLGKQGKVVLRLFINEKGRLLNVEVVEPAGYGFTESAVEAVKMSTFSPARENGVGTASKALLSIRFVLKRI' A
#
# COMPACT_ATOMS: atom_id res chain seq x y z
N MET A 1 -5.80 -6.54 -1.46
CA MET A 1 -6.06 -5.78 -0.20
C MET A 1 -5.18 -6.36 0.89
N PRO A 2 -4.67 -5.53 1.83
CA PRO A 2 -3.85 -6.01 2.93
C PRO A 2 -4.65 -6.77 3.97
N ALA A 3 -4.05 -7.85 4.47
CA ALA A 3 -4.64 -8.67 5.53
C ALA A 3 -4.56 -7.94 6.87
N TYR A 4 -5.65 -7.89 7.63
CA TYR A 4 -5.59 -7.29 8.97
C TYR A 4 -4.78 -8.20 9.90
N PRO A 5 -3.67 -7.73 10.52
CA PRO A 5 -2.87 -8.58 11.41
C PRO A 5 -3.72 -9.13 12.56
N THR A 6 -3.67 -10.46 12.77
CA THR A 6 -4.52 -11.15 13.75
C THR A 6 -4.36 -10.58 15.16
N MET A 7 -3.13 -10.29 15.60
CA MET A 7 -2.88 -9.71 16.92
C MET A 7 -3.41 -8.27 17.02
N ALA A 8 -3.23 -7.45 15.99
CA ALA A 8 -3.79 -6.11 15.96
C ALA A 8 -5.32 -6.14 16.08
N LYS A 9 -5.98 -7.07 15.37
CA LYS A 9 -7.43 -7.28 15.43
C LYS A 9 -7.88 -7.68 16.84
N LYS A 10 -7.22 -8.67 17.45
CA LYS A 10 -7.52 -9.12 18.83
C LYS A 10 -7.37 -8.01 19.87
N LEU A 11 -6.37 -7.14 19.69
CA LEU A 11 -6.08 -6.02 20.59
C LEU A 11 -6.86 -4.74 20.27
N GLY A 12 -7.79 -4.77 19.30
CA GLY A 12 -8.57 -3.61 18.90
C GLY A 12 -7.72 -2.46 18.31
N LYS A 13 -6.49 -2.74 17.86
CA LYS A 13 -5.57 -1.74 17.32
C LYS A 13 -5.96 -1.38 15.91
N GLN A 14 -5.80 -0.12 15.54
CA GLN A 14 -6.03 0.44 14.21
C GLN A 14 -4.78 1.23 13.79
N GLY A 15 -4.64 1.52 12.49
CA GLY A 15 -3.46 2.22 12.01
C GLY A 15 -3.58 2.73 10.58
N LYS A 16 -2.65 3.61 10.21
CA LYS A 16 -2.49 4.15 8.86
C LYS A 16 -1.05 3.93 8.42
N VAL A 17 -0.85 3.30 7.27
CA VAL A 17 0.46 3.15 6.63
C VAL A 17 0.45 4.00 5.36
N VAL A 18 1.52 4.76 5.11
CA VAL A 18 1.72 5.49 3.86
C VAL A 18 2.93 4.91 3.14
N LEU A 19 2.71 4.50 1.89
CA LEU A 19 3.72 3.91 1.02
C LEU A 19 3.96 4.79 -0.19
N ARG A 20 5.20 4.88 -0.65
CA ARG A 20 5.57 5.46 -1.95
C ARG A 20 5.87 4.34 -2.92
N LEU A 21 5.13 4.32 -4.03
CA LEU A 21 5.24 3.32 -5.07
C LEU A 21 6.00 3.91 -6.25
N PHE A 22 6.88 3.12 -6.85
CA PHE A 22 7.59 3.46 -8.08
C PHE A 22 7.07 2.54 -9.17
N ILE A 23 6.41 3.09 -10.19
CA ILE A 23 5.72 2.32 -11.23
C ILE A 23 6.30 2.74 -12.57
N ASN A 24 6.65 1.78 -13.43
CA ASN A 24 7.19 2.09 -14.76
C ASN A 24 6.10 2.37 -15.81
N GLU A 25 6.51 2.73 -17.02
CA GLU A 25 5.61 3.03 -18.14
C GLU A 25 4.70 1.85 -18.56
N LYS A 26 4.99 0.62 -18.12
CA LYS A 26 4.17 -0.58 -18.35
C LYS A 26 3.24 -0.91 -17.18
N GLY A 27 3.21 -0.10 -16.13
CA GLY A 27 2.42 -0.38 -14.93
C GLY A 27 3.05 -1.41 -13.99
N ARG A 28 4.31 -1.77 -14.18
CA ARG A 28 5.02 -2.68 -13.26
C ARG A 28 5.53 -1.89 -12.06
N LEU A 29 5.25 -2.40 -10.87
CA LEU A 29 5.85 -1.91 -9.63
C LEU A 29 7.35 -2.25 -9.62
N LEU A 30 8.18 -1.21 -9.56
CA LEU A 30 9.63 -1.33 -9.49
C LEU A 30 10.12 -1.35 -8.04
N ASN A 31 9.55 -0.50 -7.19
CA ASN A 31 9.95 -0.38 -5.80
C ASN A 31 8.80 0.12 -4.91
N VAL A 32 8.92 -0.12 -3.61
CA VAL A 32 8.03 0.38 -2.55
C VAL A 32 8.89 0.92 -1.42
N GLU A 33 8.65 2.17 -1.03
CA GLU A 33 9.24 2.79 0.15
C GLU A 33 8.16 3.02 1.21
N VAL A 34 8.50 2.77 2.48
CA VAL A 34 7.63 3.11 3.62
C VAL A 34 7.87 4.56 3.98
N VAL A 35 6.82 5.40 3.86
CA VAL A 35 6.88 6.83 4.19
C VAL A 35 6.40 7.07 5.62
N GLU A 36 5.25 6.51 5.98
CA GLU A 36 4.72 6.54 7.34
C GLU A 36 4.43 5.09 7.78
N PRO A 37 5.23 4.50 8.68
CA PRO A 37 4.97 3.16 9.19
C PRO A 37 3.83 3.18 10.22
N ALA A 38 3.24 2.01 10.43
CA ALA A 38 2.40 1.71 11.59
C ALA A 38 2.80 0.37 12.23
N GLY A 39 2.71 0.29 13.55
CA GLY A 39 3.07 -0.91 14.32
C GLY A 39 2.08 -2.07 14.18
N TYR A 40 2.20 -3.06 15.06
CA TYR A 40 1.29 -4.22 15.17
C TYR A 40 1.16 -5.07 13.89
N GLY A 41 2.17 -5.07 13.02
CA GLY A 41 2.16 -5.83 11.76
C GLY A 41 1.48 -5.10 10.58
N PHE A 42 1.04 -3.86 10.76
CA PHE A 42 0.32 -3.13 9.71
C PHE A 42 1.24 -2.77 8.53
N THR A 43 2.48 -2.38 8.81
CA THR A 43 3.44 -1.99 7.77
C THR A 43 3.77 -3.19 6.87
N GLU A 44 4.07 -4.33 7.47
CA GLU A 44 4.43 -5.57 6.79
C GLU A 44 3.29 -6.04 5.89
N SER A 45 2.07 -6.09 6.44
CA SER A 45 0.87 -6.46 5.68
C SER A 45 0.58 -5.50 4.53
N ALA A 46 0.74 -4.19 4.74
CA ALA A 46 0.57 -3.19 3.70
C ALA A 46 1.57 -3.38 2.55
N VAL A 47 2.85 -3.61 2.88
CA VAL A 47 3.90 -3.83 1.88
C VAL A 47 3.67 -5.11 1.10
N GLU A 48 3.34 -6.22 1.76
CA GLU A 48 3.06 -7.51 1.11
C GLU A 48 1.90 -7.39 0.11
N ALA A 49 0.81 -6.74 0.52
CA ALA A 49 -0.35 -6.55 -0.33
C ALA A 49 -0.04 -5.69 -1.56
N VAL A 50 0.77 -4.65 -1.41
CA VAL A 50 1.18 -3.79 -2.52
C VAL A 50 2.07 -4.56 -3.50
N LYS A 51 3.00 -5.39 -3.02
CA LYS A 51 3.86 -6.21 -3.88
C LYS A 51 3.09 -7.21 -4.75
N MET A 52 1.96 -7.71 -4.25
CA MET A 52 1.07 -8.62 -4.99
C MET A 52 0.00 -7.90 -5.84
N SER A 53 -0.06 -6.58 -5.78
CA SER A 53 -1.06 -5.81 -6.52
C SER A 53 -0.61 -5.54 -7.95
N THR A 54 -1.59 -5.36 -8.85
CA THR A 54 -1.37 -4.88 -10.21
C THR A 54 -1.59 -3.38 -10.28
N PHE A 55 -0.82 -2.71 -11.13
CA PHE A 55 -0.91 -1.26 -11.32
C PHE A 55 -1.06 -0.94 -12.80
N SER A 56 -1.69 0.20 -13.08
CA SER A 56 -1.65 0.81 -14.40
C SER A 56 -0.61 1.93 -14.39
N PRO A 57 0.10 2.16 -15.51
CA PRO A 57 1.03 3.28 -15.60
C PRO A 57 0.26 4.59 -15.52
N ALA A 58 0.95 5.64 -15.07
CA ALA A 58 0.47 7.00 -15.35
C ALA A 58 0.49 7.22 -16.86
N ARG A 59 -0.44 8.04 -17.36
CA ARG A 59 -0.50 8.38 -18.78
C ARG A 59 -0.36 9.88 -18.98
N GLU A 60 0.52 10.26 -19.89
CA GLU A 60 0.66 11.62 -20.38
C GLU A 60 0.43 11.59 -21.88
N ASN A 61 -0.57 12.36 -22.36
CA ASN A 61 -0.98 12.36 -23.77
C ASN A 61 -1.25 10.96 -24.36
N GLY A 62 -1.80 10.05 -23.54
CA GLY A 62 -2.11 8.67 -23.93
C GLY A 62 -0.92 7.71 -23.88
N VAL A 63 0.30 8.21 -23.64
CA VAL A 63 1.53 7.41 -23.53
C VAL A 63 1.78 7.06 -22.07
N GLY A 64 2.12 5.79 -21.78
CA GLY A 64 2.51 5.36 -20.45
C GLY A 64 3.83 6.01 -20.03
N THR A 65 3.88 6.55 -18.82
CA THR A 65 5.07 7.22 -18.24
C THR A 65 5.35 6.67 -16.86
N ALA A 66 6.63 6.47 -16.54
CA ALA A 66 7.05 6.09 -15.20
C ALA A 66 6.65 7.15 -14.17
N SER A 67 6.17 6.73 -13.01
CA SER A 67 5.59 7.61 -12.02
C SER A 67 5.87 7.17 -10.58
N LYS A 68 5.68 8.12 -9.66
CA LYS A 68 5.69 7.88 -8.22
C LYS A 68 4.29 8.17 -7.67
N ALA A 69 3.77 7.28 -6.83
CA ALA A 69 2.45 7.46 -6.21
C ALA A 69 2.52 7.28 -4.69
N LEU A 70 1.78 8.09 -3.94
CA LEU A 70 1.57 7.88 -2.51
C LEU A 70 0.27 7.10 -2.29
N LEU A 71 0.39 5.94 -1.63
CA LEU A 71 -0.73 5.10 -1.27
C LEU A 71 -0.91 5.10 0.25
N SER A 72 -2.06 5.58 0.71
CA SER A 72 -2.46 5.54 2.12
C SER A 72 -3.39 4.36 2.39
N ILE A 73 -2.96 3.44 3.25
CA ILE A 73 -3.73 2.26 3.66
C ILE A 73 -4.18 2.45 5.10
N ARG A 74 -5.50 2.44 5.34
CA ARG A 74 -6.09 2.53 6.68
C ARG A 74 -6.61 1.16 7.13
N PHE A 75 -6.10 0.70 8.27
CA PHE A 75 -6.60 -0.46 8.99
C PHE A 75 -7.61 0.02 10.03
N VAL A 76 -8.89 -0.17 9.74
CA VAL A 76 -10.01 0.20 10.61
C VAL A 76 -10.87 -1.02 10.91
N LEU A 77 -11.28 -1.16 12.16
CA LEU A 77 -12.25 -2.17 12.57
C LEU A 77 -13.64 -1.56 12.39
N LYS A 78 -14.52 -2.26 11.66
CA LYS A 78 -15.94 -1.92 11.67
C LYS A 78 -16.47 -2.23 13.07
N ARG A 79 -17.02 -1.23 13.75
CA ARG A 79 -17.87 -1.49 14.91
C ARG A 79 -19.11 -2.20 14.38
N ILE A 80 -19.38 -3.39 14.92
CA ILE A 80 -20.64 -4.10 14.77
C ILE A 80 -21.58 -3.52 15.83
#